data_AF-V8CIH5-F1
#
_entry.id   AF-V8CIH5-F1
#
_cell.length_a   1.000
_cell.length_b   1.000
_cell.length_c   1.000
_cell.angle_alpha   90.00
_cell.angle_beta   90.00
_cell.angle_gamma   90.00
#
_symmetry.space_group_name_H-M   'P 1'
#
loop_
_entity.id
_entity.type
_entity.pdbx_description
1 polymer ?
#
loop_
_entity_poly.entity_id
_entity_poly.type
_entity_poly.pdbx_seq_one_letter_code
_entity_poly.pdbx_strand_id
1 'polypeptide(L)'
;MRKVLLIIWAWQVCMLLVQADSSPTSNSHAQKISSKESSSKATPTKDNLPKDNLPTDTSPAYQLKQDELPESLQNNLLLQAPAEKNAPINPKTKYIQLANNLPIYILPAYYSFTPPYSRNDIPVEMKFQVSFRVVFLEQLVCKYCNFDFAYTQTHWFQIYNTKDSKPMRDINFSPSFMFNYYRQLPFLGGYITTMRLGYIHLSNGERRDNLVVGEADIRNEGLSKDDPGWLRRSKSIDRFIAQIDWQRGRFGLSLRAWVPIGRHLISDKGDNDNLTSYIGFGDIAFSYEYKRHLFELYVNNIFNNYFSKDYWDWKGRVELGYTYRLSKRVGVYFQVIHGFGDSLYEFNYSLTRAGSGLRLNF
;
A
#
# COMPACT_ATOMS: atom_id res chain seq x y z
N MET A 1 -16.45 -31.47 0.81
CA MET A 1 -16.00 -31.36 2.21
C MET A 1 -14.51 -31.70 2.47
N ARG A 2 -13.72 -32.15 1.48
CA ARG A 2 -12.27 -32.44 1.65
C ARG A 2 -11.30 -31.23 1.48
N LYS A 3 -11.79 -30.03 1.09
CA LYS A 3 -10.93 -28.84 0.90
C LYS A 3 -10.90 -27.86 2.08
N VAL A 4 -11.67 -28.11 3.15
CA VAL A 4 -11.73 -27.23 4.34
C VAL A 4 -10.77 -27.70 5.45
N LEU A 5 -10.36 -28.98 5.45
CA LEU A 5 -9.48 -29.52 6.50
C LEU A 5 -7.99 -29.13 6.36
N LEU A 6 -7.52 -28.72 5.18
CA LEU A 6 -6.10 -28.35 4.99
C LEU A 6 -5.74 -26.96 5.55
N ILE A 7 -6.73 -26.08 5.75
CA ILE A 7 -6.50 -24.73 6.28
C ILE A 7 -6.37 -24.74 7.81
N ILE A 8 -6.99 -25.71 8.48
CA ILE A 8 -6.92 -25.85 9.95
C ILE A 8 -5.55 -26.42 10.39
N TRP A 9 -4.92 -27.27 9.57
CA TRP A 9 -3.59 -27.84 9.89
C TRP A 9 -2.44 -26.83 9.75
N ALA A 10 -2.55 -25.85 8.85
CA ALA A 10 -1.50 -24.82 8.68
C ALA A 10 -1.50 -23.77 9.81
N TRP A 11 -2.64 -23.56 10.47
CA TRP A 11 -2.76 -22.62 11.60
C TRP A 11 -2.21 -23.19 12.92
N GLN A 12 -2.31 -24.51 13.14
CA GLN A 12 -1.84 -25.15 14.38
C GLN A 12 -0.32 -25.35 14.46
N VAL A 13 0.39 -25.42 13.31
CA VAL A 13 1.86 -25.54 13.29
C VAL A 13 2.55 -24.19 13.56
N CYS A 14 1.89 -23.07 13.30
CA CYS A 14 2.45 -21.74 13.54
C CYS A 14 2.40 -21.32 15.03
N MET A 15 1.49 -21.89 15.83
CA MET A 15 1.36 -21.58 17.26
C MET A 15 2.32 -22.36 18.18
N LEU A 16 2.96 -23.43 17.69
CA LEU A 16 3.89 -24.26 18.47
C LEU A 16 5.36 -23.83 18.37
N LEU A 17 5.67 -22.78 17.59
CA LEU A 17 7.03 -22.24 17.45
C LEU A 17 7.30 -20.98 18.29
N VAL A 18 6.35 -20.57 19.14
CA VAL A 18 6.44 -19.32 19.94
C VAL A 18 6.73 -19.56 21.43
N GLN A 19 6.89 -20.81 21.87
CA GLN A 19 7.26 -21.12 23.26
C GLN A 19 8.50 -22.01 23.32
N ALA A 20 9.67 -21.43 23.14
CA ALA A 20 10.92 -21.93 23.71
C ALA A 20 12.04 -20.91 23.51
N ASP A 21 12.26 -20.02 24.48
CA ASP A 21 13.64 -19.66 24.83
C ASP A 21 13.72 -19.06 26.25
N SER A 22 14.22 -19.86 27.18
CA SER A 22 14.84 -19.41 28.42
C SER A 22 15.84 -20.48 28.88
N SER A 23 17.10 -20.28 28.49
CA SER A 23 18.41 -20.69 29.06
C SER A 23 18.48 -21.50 30.39
N PRO A 24 19.63 -22.12 30.78
CA PRO A 24 20.72 -22.75 30.03
C PRO A 24 21.27 -24.09 30.65
N THR A 25 22.27 -24.70 29.99
CA THR A 25 23.31 -25.65 30.48
C THR A 25 23.09 -27.17 30.65
N SER A 26 24.08 -27.90 30.08
CA SER A 26 24.77 -29.12 30.55
C SER A 26 24.39 -30.52 30.00
N ASN A 27 25.41 -31.12 29.35
CA ASN A 27 25.91 -32.50 29.37
C ASN A 27 25.05 -33.75 29.05
N SER A 28 25.56 -34.43 28.02
CA SER A 28 25.98 -35.85 27.93
C SER A 28 25.00 -37.00 27.63
N HIS A 29 25.53 -37.88 26.76
CA HIS A 29 25.21 -39.30 26.51
C HIS A 29 23.88 -39.64 25.82
N ALA A 30 23.72 -40.71 25.05
CA ALA A 30 24.56 -41.62 24.25
C ALA A 30 23.56 -42.62 23.63
N GLN A 31 23.83 -43.11 22.39
CA GLN A 31 23.41 -44.40 21.80
C GLN A 31 21.89 -44.75 21.76
N LYS A 32 21.28 -45.31 20.70
CA LYS A 32 21.59 -46.54 19.92
C LYS A 32 20.54 -46.60 18.77
N ILE A 33 20.91 -46.66 17.48
CA ILE A 33 20.97 -47.84 16.58
C ILE A 33 19.73 -48.77 16.61
N SER A 34 19.03 -48.89 15.47
CA SER A 34 18.85 -50.11 14.62
C SER A 34 17.52 -50.05 13.83
N SER A 35 17.55 -49.87 12.50
CA SER A 35 17.36 -50.92 11.43
C SER A 35 15.88 -51.32 11.21
N LYS A 36 15.27 -51.41 10.02
CA LYS A 36 15.56 -52.07 8.72
C LYS A 36 14.53 -51.54 7.67
N GLU A 37 14.90 -51.25 6.41
CA GLU A 37 14.78 -52.10 5.19
C GLU A 37 13.38 -52.75 4.95
N SER A 38 12.82 -52.99 3.76
CA SER A 38 13.01 -52.60 2.34
C SER A 38 12.09 -53.52 1.49
N SER A 39 11.35 -52.96 0.51
CA SER A 39 10.72 -53.64 -0.67
C SER A 39 9.54 -54.60 -0.40
N SER A 40 8.55 -54.85 -1.29
CA SER A 40 8.50 -54.83 -2.75
C SER A 40 7.05 -54.86 -3.32
N LYS A 41 6.94 -54.41 -4.58
CA LYS A 41 5.96 -54.65 -5.70
C LYS A 41 4.61 -55.37 -5.47
N ALA A 42 3.56 -54.83 -6.13
CA ALA A 42 2.77 -55.51 -7.20
C ALA A 42 1.72 -54.59 -7.84
N THR A 43 1.45 -54.79 -9.14
CA THR A 43 0.34 -54.19 -9.93
C THR A 43 -0.63 -55.31 -10.33
N PRO A 44 -1.93 -55.01 -10.58
CA PRO A 44 -2.49 -55.36 -11.89
C PRO A 44 -3.50 -54.34 -12.47
N THR A 45 -3.55 -54.30 -13.81
CA THR A 45 -4.62 -53.85 -14.73
C THR A 45 -5.98 -54.54 -14.46
N LYS A 46 -7.19 -54.15 -14.89
CA LYS A 46 -7.82 -53.24 -15.88
C LYS A 46 -9.31 -53.13 -15.43
N ASP A 47 -10.07 -52.09 -15.79
CA ASP A 47 -11.49 -52.21 -16.21
C ASP A 47 -12.09 -50.87 -16.69
N ASN A 48 -12.85 -50.96 -17.79
CA ASN A 48 -13.66 -49.90 -18.41
C ASN A 48 -15.12 -50.08 -17.98
N LEU A 49 -15.90 -49.00 -17.75
CA LEU A 49 -17.34 -48.85 -18.07
C LEU A 49 -17.81 -47.38 -17.81
N PRO A 50 -19.02 -46.91 -18.21
CA PRO A 50 -19.22 -45.84 -19.21
C PRO A 50 -19.83 -44.51 -18.68
N LYS A 51 -20.04 -43.58 -19.63
CA LYS A 51 -20.54 -42.21 -19.54
C LYS A 51 -21.96 -42.08 -18.95
N ASP A 52 -22.14 -41.18 -17.98
CA ASP A 52 -23.45 -40.63 -17.60
C ASP A 52 -23.55 -39.15 -18.00
N ASN A 53 -24.58 -38.85 -18.79
CA ASN A 53 -24.99 -37.49 -19.18
C ASN A 53 -25.85 -36.89 -18.05
N LEU A 54 -25.46 -35.73 -17.51
CA LEU A 54 -26.28 -34.94 -16.59
C LEU A 54 -26.94 -33.77 -17.37
N PRO A 55 -28.23 -33.44 -17.14
CA PRO A 55 -28.95 -32.48 -17.97
C PRO A 55 -28.48 -31.03 -17.75
N THR A 56 -28.40 -30.28 -18.85
CA THR A 56 -28.06 -28.86 -18.89
C THR A 56 -29.23 -28.02 -18.38
N ASP A 57 -29.06 -27.37 -17.23
CA ASP A 57 -29.98 -26.35 -16.72
C ASP A 57 -29.79 -25.04 -17.49
N THR A 58 -30.74 -24.72 -18.37
CA THR A 58 -30.80 -23.45 -19.11
C THR A 58 -31.51 -22.39 -18.27
N SER A 59 -30.74 -21.65 -17.48
CA SER A 59 -31.14 -20.33 -16.96
C SER A 59 -30.59 -19.22 -17.86
N PRO A 60 -31.40 -18.24 -18.29
CA PRO A 60 -30.99 -17.23 -19.27
C PRO A 60 -29.89 -16.34 -18.70
N ALA A 61 -28.72 -16.37 -19.35
CA ALA A 61 -27.60 -15.52 -19.04
C ALA A 61 -27.94 -14.05 -19.38
N TYR A 62 -28.17 -13.24 -18.35
CA TYR A 62 -28.06 -11.79 -18.48
C TYR A 62 -26.60 -11.44 -18.81
N GLN A 63 -26.29 -11.29 -20.09
CA GLN A 63 -25.03 -10.72 -20.54
C GLN A 63 -25.04 -9.21 -20.30
N LEU A 64 -24.49 -8.79 -19.17
CA LEU A 64 -24.12 -7.39 -18.94
C LEU A 64 -23.05 -7.01 -19.96
N LYS A 65 -23.36 -6.02 -20.80
CA LYS A 65 -22.39 -5.35 -21.68
C LYS A 65 -21.27 -4.81 -20.78
N GLN A 66 -20.08 -5.40 -20.91
CA GLN A 66 -18.87 -4.89 -20.28
C GLN A 66 -18.52 -3.59 -21.00
N ASP A 67 -18.95 -2.45 -20.45
CA ASP A 67 -18.31 -1.19 -20.81
C ASP A 67 -16.85 -1.31 -20.35
N GLU A 68 -15.93 -1.39 -21.31
CA GLU A 68 -14.49 -1.39 -21.04
C GLU A 68 -14.19 -0.13 -20.21
N LEU A 69 -13.61 -0.31 -19.02
CA LEU A 69 -13.12 0.83 -18.24
C LEU A 69 -12.22 1.67 -19.17
N PRO A 70 -12.35 3.01 -19.19
CA PRO A 70 -11.35 3.83 -19.85
C PRO A 70 -9.98 3.46 -19.30
N GLU A 71 -9.09 2.94 -20.15
CA GLU A 71 -7.69 2.61 -19.85
C GLU A 71 -6.98 3.79 -19.15
N SER A 72 -7.49 5.02 -19.35
CA SER A 72 -6.97 6.25 -18.79
C SER A 72 -7.14 6.45 -17.28
N LEU A 73 -8.16 5.86 -16.63
CA LEU A 73 -8.44 6.02 -15.18
C LEU A 73 -7.59 5.11 -14.28
N GLN A 74 -6.71 4.32 -14.89
CA GLN A 74 -5.90 3.29 -14.26
C GLN A 74 -4.76 3.83 -13.37
N ASN A 75 -4.45 5.12 -13.50
CA ASN A 75 -3.39 5.79 -12.75
C ASN A 75 -3.92 7.08 -12.15
N ASN A 76 -4.81 7.01 -11.16
CA ASN A 76 -5.08 8.17 -10.32
C ASN A 76 -4.44 8.00 -8.94
N LEU A 77 -4.44 9.03 -8.09
CA LEU A 77 -3.78 9.07 -6.77
C LEU A 77 -3.98 7.80 -5.93
N LEU A 78 -5.12 7.10 -6.05
CA LEU A 78 -5.37 5.79 -5.44
C LEU A 78 -6.15 4.80 -6.32
N LEU A 79 -6.76 5.24 -7.43
CA LEU A 79 -7.53 4.36 -8.31
C LEU A 79 -6.58 3.52 -9.13
N GLN A 80 -6.71 2.20 -8.97
CA GLN A 80 -5.88 1.24 -9.65
C GLN A 80 -6.61 0.68 -10.86
N ALA A 81 -5.86 0.39 -11.92
CA ALA A 81 -6.33 -0.52 -12.95
C ALA A 81 -6.80 -1.84 -12.31
N PRO A 82 -7.86 -2.49 -12.82
CA PRO A 82 -7.93 -3.93 -12.75
C PRO A 82 -6.65 -4.52 -13.36
N ALA A 83 -6.11 -5.61 -12.79
CA ALA A 83 -5.10 -6.36 -13.54
C ALA A 83 -5.69 -6.76 -14.90
N GLU A 84 -4.96 -6.60 -16.00
CA GLU A 84 -5.46 -6.94 -17.33
C GLU A 84 -5.98 -8.39 -17.31
N LYS A 85 -7.30 -8.57 -17.51
CA LYS A 85 -7.97 -9.88 -17.46
C LYS A 85 -7.39 -10.90 -18.46
N ASN A 86 -6.67 -10.41 -19.47
CA ASN A 86 -6.10 -11.19 -20.55
C ASN A 86 -4.58 -11.16 -20.58
N ALA A 87 -3.93 -10.67 -19.52
CA ALA A 87 -2.54 -11.01 -19.27
C ALA A 87 -2.48 -12.54 -19.23
N PRO A 88 -1.98 -13.22 -20.27
CA PRO A 88 -1.98 -14.66 -20.28
C PRO A 88 -0.94 -15.05 -19.23
N ILE A 89 -1.39 -15.50 -18.06
CA ILE A 89 -0.59 -16.43 -17.28
C ILE A 89 -0.72 -17.76 -18.01
N ASN A 90 -0.04 -17.87 -19.14
CA ASN A 90 0.35 -19.17 -19.61
C ASN A 90 1.17 -19.77 -18.47
N PRO A 91 0.87 -20.95 -17.93
CA PRO A 91 1.74 -21.59 -16.94
C PRO A 91 3.19 -21.80 -17.47
N LYS A 92 3.42 -21.57 -18.78
CA LYS A 92 4.74 -21.50 -19.43
C LYS A 92 5.31 -20.08 -19.64
N THR A 93 4.57 -18.99 -19.41
CA THR A 93 5.16 -17.63 -19.39
C THR A 93 5.86 -17.43 -18.05
N LYS A 94 7.19 -17.54 -18.08
CA LYS A 94 8.11 -17.51 -16.93
C LYS A 94 8.28 -16.14 -16.24
N TYR A 95 7.44 -15.15 -16.51
CA TYR A 95 7.71 -13.76 -16.11
C TYR A 95 6.64 -13.19 -15.19
N ILE A 96 7.09 -12.67 -14.05
CA ILE A 96 6.30 -11.82 -13.15
C ILE A 96 5.86 -10.58 -13.94
N GLN A 97 4.55 -10.37 -14.06
CA GLN A 97 4.02 -9.16 -14.70
C GLN A 97 3.94 -8.03 -13.68
N LEU A 98 4.69 -6.97 -13.96
CA LEU A 98 4.71 -5.77 -13.15
C LEU A 98 3.61 -4.82 -13.66
N ALA A 99 2.65 -4.48 -12.81
CA ALA A 99 1.67 -3.43 -13.06
C ALA A 99 1.92 -2.26 -12.11
N ASN A 100 1.39 -1.08 -12.41
CA ASN A 100 1.46 0.03 -11.46
C ASN A 100 0.47 -0.16 -10.31
N ASN A 101 0.87 0.27 -9.12
CA ASN A 101 0.01 0.29 -7.94
C ASN A 101 -0.50 1.69 -7.63
N LEU A 102 0.39 2.69 -7.67
CA LEU A 102 0.11 4.12 -7.55
C LEU A 102 0.83 4.88 -8.68
N PRO A 103 0.54 6.18 -8.89
CA PRO A 103 1.21 6.96 -9.92
C PRO A 103 2.74 6.95 -9.76
N ILE A 104 3.46 6.79 -10.87
CA ILE A 104 4.91 6.96 -10.92
C ILE A 104 5.20 8.36 -11.42
N TYR A 105 5.99 9.14 -10.68
CA TYR A 105 6.30 10.51 -11.05
C TYR A 105 7.66 10.95 -10.52
N ILE A 106 8.17 12.01 -11.15
CA ILE A 106 9.33 12.77 -10.72
C ILE A 106 8.99 14.26 -10.81
N LEU A 107 9.22 14.98 -9.73
CA LEU A 107 9.08 16.42 -9.58
C LEU A 107 10.47 16.98 -9.31
N PRO A 108 11.23 17.39 -10.34
CA PRO A 108 12.56 17.97 -10.15
C PRO A 108 12.52 19.22 -9.28
N ALA A 109 11.48 20.03 -9.43
CA ALA A 109 11.23 21.20 -8.60
C ALA A 109 10.02 20.93 -7.69
N TYR A 110 10.28 20.67 -6.43
CA TYR A 110 9.29 20.57 -5.36
C TYR A 110 9.67 21.57 -4.26
N TYR A 111 8.90 22.65 -4.16
CA TYR A 111 9.20 23.83 -3.35
C TYR A 111 8.28 23.91 -2.14
N SER A 112 8.86 24.23 -0.98
CA SER A 112 8.19 24.44 0.29
C SER A 112 7.99 25.93 0.55
N PHE A 113 6.74 26.37 0.62
CA PHE A 113 6.38 27.74 1.02
C PHE A 113 6.41 27.92 2.53
N THR A 114 6.32 26.81 3.27
CA THR A 114 6.57 26.77 4.71
C THR A 114 8.06 26.48 4.93
N PRO A 115 8.72 27.11 5.93
CA PRO A 115 10.10 26.80 6.27
C PRO A 115 10.32 25.28 6.43
N PRO A 116 11.38 24.70 5.84
CA PRO A 116 11.71 23.30 6.04
C PRO A 116 11.84 22.95 7.52
N TYR A 117 11.52 21.70 7.82
CA TYR A 117 11.51 21.22 9.19
C TYR A 117 12.91 21.20 9.85
N SER A 118 13.98 20.93 9.08
CA SER A 118 15.37 21.07 9.52
C SER A 118 15.97 22.41 9.10
N ARG A 119 16.77 23.05 9.96
CA ARG A 119 17.55 24.26 9.64
C ARG A 119 18.58 24.05 8.53
N ASN A 120 19.00 22.81 8.29
CA ASN A 120 19.97 22.46 7.25
C ASN A 120 19.29 22.20 5.90
N ASP A 121 17.98 21.96 5.88
CA ASP A 121 17.23 21.74 4.65
C ASP A 121 16.95 23.08 3.95
N ILE A 122 16.97 23.06 2.62
CA ILE A 122 16.55 24.20 1.82
C ILE A 122 15.12 24.00 1.31
N PRO A 123 14.39 25.08 0.97
CA PRO A 123 13.00 24.99 0.57
C PRO A 123 12.73 24.24 -0.74
N VAL A 124 13.76 23.97 -1.56
CA VAL A 124 13.60 23.30 -2.85
C VAL A 124 14.28 21.94 -2.87
N GLU A 125 13.54 20.92 -3.29
CA GLU A 125 14.00 19.55 -3.39
C GLU A 125 13.42 18.86 -4.62
N MET A 126 13.93 17.67 -4.93
CA MET A 126 13.34 16.77 -5.91
C MET A 126 12.51 15.72 -5.20
N LYS A 127 11.24 15.58 -5.58
CA LYS A 127 10.35 14.53 -5.08
C LYS A 127 10.07 13.51 -6.16
N PHE A 128 10.13 12.22 -5.85
CA PHE A 128 9.74 11.19 -6.82
C PHE A 128 9.12 9.98 -6.14
N GLN A 129 8.26 9.27 -6.88
CA GLN A 129 7.57 8.09 -6.42
C GLN A 129 7.70 6.98 -7.45
N VAL A 130 8.08 5.80 -6.98
CA VAL A 130 8.01 4.55 -7.75
C VAL A 130 6.99 3.64 -7.10
N SER A 131 6.18 2.96 -7.90
CA SER A 131 5.10 2.13 -7.38
C SER A 131 4.73 1.03 -8.35
N PHE A 132 4.76 -0.21 -7.86
CA PHE A 132 4.40 -1.36 -8.66
C PHE A 132 3.61 -2.37 -7.83
N ARG A 133 2.93 -3.28 -8.52
CA ARG A 133 2.26 -4.45 -7.97
C ARG A 133 2.48 -5.66 -8.83
N VAL A 134 2.39 -6.81 -8.18
CA VAL A 134 2.49 -8.14 -8.76
C VAL A 134 1.32 -8.95 -8.23
N VAL A 135 0.45 -9.40 -9.14
CA VAL A 135 -0.56 -10.40 -8.82
C VAL A 135 0.13 -11.76 -8.72
N PHE A 136 0.04 -12.42 -7.57
CA PHE A 136 0.74 -13.68 -7.33
C PHE A 136 -0.20 -14.87 -7.18
N LEU A 137 -1.48 -14.64 -6.88
CA LEU A 137 -2.52 -15.67 -6.91
C LEU A 137 -3.79 -15.12 -7.55
N GLU A 138 -4.29 -15.82 -8.57
CA GLU A 138 -5.54 -15.49 -9.23
C GLU A 138 -6.60 -16.55 -8.95
N GLN A 139 -7.82 -16.08 -8.78
CA GLN A 139 -9.04 -16.90 -8.73
C GLN A 139 -9.04 -18.04 -7.69
N LEU A 140 -8.19 -17.95 -6.67
CA LEU A 140 -8.09 -18.98 -5.61
C LEU A 140 -9.39 -19.12 -4.82
N VAL A 141 -10.06 -18.00 -4.53
CA VAL A 141 -11.29 -17.94 -3.72
C VAL A 141 -12.54 -17.79 -4.59
N CYS A 142 -12.47 -17.02 -5.67
CA CYS A 142 -13.59 -16.80 -6.60
C CYS A 142 -13.10 -16.33 -7.98
N LYS A 143 -13.94 -16.42 -9.02
CA LYS A 143 -13.62 -16.00 -10.40
C LYS A 143 -13.13 -14.54 -10.54
N TYR A 144 -13.47 -13.67 -9.59
CA TYR A 144 -13.12 -12.25 -9.60
C TYR A 144 -12.12 -11.85 -8.50
N CYS A 145 -11.51 -12.84 -7.84
CA CYS A 145 -10.72 -12.65 -6.63
C CYS A 145 -9.22 -12.89 -6.89
N ASN A 146 -8.36 -11.91 -6.60
CA ASN A 146 -6.91 -12.04 -6.76
C ASN A 146 -6.16 -11.58 -5.51
N PHE A 147 -4.96 -12.11 -5.28
CA PHE A 147 -4.01 -11.59 -4.30
C PHE A 147 -2.83 -10.91 -4.98
N ASP A 148 -2.49 -9.71 -4.52
CA ASP A 148 -1.35 -8.95 -5.02
C ASP A 148 -0.40 -8.51 -3.91
N PHE A 149 0.88 -8.48 -4.25
CA PHE A 149 1.90 -7.77 -3.52
C PHE A 149 2.14 -6.46 -4.24
N ALA A 150 2.09 -5.35 -3.51
CA ALA A 150 2.45 -4.05 -4.04
C ALA A 150 3.54 -3.39 -3.22
N TYR A 151 4.33 -2.56 -3.88
CA TYR A 151 5.39 -1.80 -3.27
C TYR A 151 5.36 -0.38 -3.80
N THR A 152 5.27 0.59 -2.90
CA THR A 152 5.41 2.01 -3.22
C THR A 152 6.55 2.60 -2.42
N GLN A 153 7.37 3.42 -3.08
CA GLN A 153 8.45 4.14 -2.45
C GLN A 153 8.41 5.60 -2.89
N THR A 154 8.42 6.52 -1.93
CA THR A 154 8.44 7.98 -2.19
C THR A 154 9.70 8.58 -1.58
N HIS A 155 10.35 9.49 -2.31
CA HIS A 155 11.60 10.11 -1.92
C HIS A 155 11.50 11.62 -1.92
N TRP A 156 12.18 12.25 -0.97
CA TRP A 156 12.39 13.69 -0.91
C TRP A 156 13.89 13.96 -0.87
N PHE A 157 14.43 14.46 -1.97
CA PHE A 157 15.85 14.54 -2.22
C PHE A 157 16.32 15.99 -2.29
N GLN A 158 17.17 16.41 -1.35
CA GLN A 158 17.75 17.76 -1.28
C GLN A 158 18.86 17.95 -2.33
N ILE A 159 18.59 17.62 -3.60
CA ILE A 159 19.56 17.59 -4.70
C ILE A 159 20.19 18.96 -4.99
N TYR A 160 19.55 20.04 -4.55
CA TYR A 160 20.03 21.41 -4.69
C TYR A 160 20.81 21.91 -3.45
N ASN A 161 20.85 21.14 -2.37
CA ASN A 161 21.53 21.52 -1.13
C ASN A 161 23.03 21.23 -1.21
N THR A 162 23.78 22.13 -1.83
CA THR A 162 25.23 21.97 -1.99
C THR A 162 26.00 22.10 -0.67
N LYS A 163 25.45 22.79 0.33
CA LYS A 163 26.09 22.97 1.64
C LYS A 163 26.13 21.67 2.45
N ASP A 164 25.12 20.82 2.29
CA ASP A 164 24.99 19.55 3.01
C ASP A 164 25.26 18.33 2.11
N SER A 165 26.03 18.50 1.04
CA SER A 165 26.38 17.44 0.09
C SER A 165 25.18 16.72 -0.54
N LYS A 166 24.05 17.42 -0.70
CA LYS A 166 22.84 16.94 -1.36
C LYS A 166 22.33 15.64 -0.72
N PRO A 167 21.79 15.67 0.50
CA PRO A 167 21.34 14.47 1.18
C PRO A 167 19.95 14.03 0.70
N MET A 168 19.64 12.74 0.84
CA MET A 168 18.25 12.29 0.82
C MET A 168 17.59 12.68 2.14
N ARG A 169 16.58 13.55 2.11
CA ARG A 169 15.96 14.06 3.33
C ARG A 169 15.02 13.04 3.95
N ASP A 170 14.23 12.34 3.13
CA ASP A 170 13.33 11.29 3.60
C ASP A 170 13.04 10.27 2.49
N ILE A 171 12.75 9.04 2.90
CA ILE A 171 12.30 7.96 2.02
C ILE A 171 11.16 7.24 2.72
N ASN A 172 10.01 7.10 2.10
CA ASN A 172 8.92 6.28 2.61
C ASN A 172 8.86 4.96 1.83
N PHE A 173 8.87 3.85 2.55
CA PHE A 173 8.68 2.48 2.07
C PHE A 173 7.28 2.00 2.42
N SER A 174 6.50 1.57 1.43
CA SER A 174 5.15 1.05 1.66
C SER A 174 4.87 -0.24 0.91
N PRO A 175 5.37 -1.39 1.40
CA PRO A 175 4.95 -2.70 0.92
C PRO A 175 3.54 -3.05 1.41
N SER A 176 2.80 -3.81 0.61
CA SER A 176 1.43 -4.17 0.90
C SER A 176 1.04 -5.52 0.31
N PHE A 177 0.14 -6.24 0.98
CA PHE A 177 -0.46 -7.48 0.52
C PHE A 177 -1.97 -7.33 0.54
N MET A 178 -2.63 -7.53 -0.60
CA MET A 178 -4.07 -7.28 -0.72
C MET A 178 -4.79 -8.48 -1.33
N PHE A 179 -5.95 -8.77 -0.79
CA PHE A 179 -7.02 -9.46 -1.49
C PHE A 179 -7.83 -8.44 -2.27
N ASN A 180 -8.15 -8.75 -3.53
CA ASN A 180 -8.87 -7.87 -4.44
C ASN A 180 -10.06 -8.58 -5.03
N TYR A 181 -11.15 -7.85 -5.17
CA TYR A 181 -12.37 -8.29 -5.84
C TYR A 181 -12.73 -7.32 -6.97
N TYR A 182 -12.74 -7.81 -8.20
CA TYR A 182 -12.86 -7.01 -9.43
C TYR A 182 -14.21 -7.13 -10.14
N ARG A 183 -15.23 -7.73 -9.52
CA ARG A 183 -16.56 -7.75 -10.14
C ARG A 183 -17.13 -6.33 -10.07
N GLN A 184 -17.45 -5.77 -11.23
CA GLN A 184 -18.12 -4.49 -11.30
C GLN A 184 -19.54 -4.60 -10.74
N LEU A 185 -19.87 -3.77 -9.75
CA LEU A 185 -21.19 -3.72 -9.13
C LEU A 185 -21.82 -2.36 -9.39
N PRO A 186 -23.03 -2.28 -9.97
CA PRO A 186 -23.70 -1.00 -10.21
C PRO A 186 -24.02 -0.30 -8.89
N PHE A 187 -23.66 0.98 -8.77
CA PHE A 187 -23.88 1.79 -7.57
C PHE A 187 -23.92 3.29 -7.94
N LEU A 188 -24.91 4.04 -7.45
CA LEU A 188 -25.06 5.50 -7.67
C LEU A 188 -24.92 5.97 -9.14
N GLY A 189 -25.42 5.16 -10.08
CA GLY A 189 -25.34 5.46 -11.52
C GLY A 189 -23.94 5.29 -12.13
N GLY A 190 -23.01 4.72 -11.38
CA GLY A 190 -21.70 4.25 -11.81
C GLY A 190 -21.48 2.80 -11.39
N TYR A 191 -20.23 2.41 -11.22
CA TYR A 191 -19.83 1.07 -10.81
C TYR A 191 -18.78 1.12 -9.70
N ILE A 192 -18.93 0.28 -8.68
CA ILE A 192 -17.80 -0.14 -7.85
C ILE A 192 -16.93 -1.03 -8.73
N THR A 193 -15.71 -0.61 -9.01
CA THR A 193 -14.77 -1.31 -9.91
C THR A 193 -13.89 -2.29 -9.17
N THR A 194 -13.49 -1.94 -7.95
CA THR A 194 -12.56 -2.73 -7.15
C THR A 194 -12.94 -2.62 -5.67
N MET A 195 -12.88 -3.74 -4.97
CA MET A 195 -12.85 -3.78 -3.50
C MET A 195 -11.57 -4.47 -3.06
N ARG A 196 -10.86 -3.90 -2.09
CA ARG A 196 -9.59 -4.45 -1.59
C ARG A 196 -9.61 -4.55 -0.08
N LEU A 197 -9.02 -5.63 0.42
CA LEU A 197 -8.83 -5.87 1.84
C LEU A 197 -7.43 -6.41 2.04
N GLY A 198 -6.65 -5.85 2.96
CA GLY A 198 -5.34 -6.40 3.22
C GLY A 198 -4.49 -5.56 4.15
N TYR A 199 -3.19 -5.82 4.10
CA TYR A 199 -2.21 -5.27 5.00
C TYR A 199 -1.30 -4.29 4.25
N ILE A 200 -0.97 -3.18 4.88
CA ILE A 200 0.02 -2.22 4.41
C ILE A 200 0.95 -1.84 5.56
N HIS A 201 2.25 -1.98 5.31
CA HIS A 201 3.29 -1.40 6.13
C HIS A 201 3.67 -0.04 5.56
N LEU A 202 4.00 0.92 6.40
CA LEU A 202 4.60 2.18 6.01
C LEU A 202 5.72 2.49 7.00
N SER A 203 6.94 2.69 6.51
CA SER A 203 8.08 3.13 7.32
C SER A 203 9.01 4.01 6.51
N ASN A 204 9.96 4.65 7.17
CA ASN A 204 10.99 5.44 6.48
C ASN A 204 12.41 4.84 6.50
N GLY A 205 12.57 3.64 7.06
CA GLY A 205 13.85 2.92 7.08
C GLY A 205 14.94 3.57 7.92
N GLU A 206 14.60 4.58 8.73
CA GLU A 206 15.53 5.26 9.62
C GLU A 206 15.79 4.44 10.89
N ARG A 207 16.99 4.57 11.47
CA ARG A 207 17.33 3.90 12.73
C ARG A 207 16.87 4.73 13.91
N ARG A 208 16.48 4.06 15.00
CA ARG A 208 16.04 4.69 16.25
C ARG A 208 17.06 5.69 16.82
N ASP A 209 18.35 5.37 16.76
CA ASP A 209 19.43 6.17 17.37
C ASP A 209 20.07 7.17 16.38
N ASN A 210 19.43 7.45 15.24
CA ASN A 210 19.88 8.48 14.29
C ASN A 210 19.51 9.88 14.82
N LEU A 211 20.22 10.34 15.87
CA LEU A 211 19.95 11.55 16.66
C LEU A 211 20.35 12.88 15.99
N VAL A 212 20.78 12.87 14.73
CA VAL A 212 21.29 14.06 14.00
C VAL A 212 20.25 15.20 13.91
N VAL A 213 18.97 14.92 14.17
CA VAL A 213 17.88 15.92 14.14
C VAL A 213 17.85 16.81 15.39
N GLY A 214 18.49 16.39 16.49
CA GLY A 214 18.47 17.14 17.75
C GLY A 214 19.14 18.52 17.71
N GLU A 215 20.06 18.76 16.78
CA GLU A 215 20.74 20.06 16.62
C GLU A 215 20.11 20.97 15.56
N ALA A 216 19.19 20.47 14.73
CA ALA A 216 18.65 21.20 13.57
C ALA A 216 17.11 21.32 13.51
N ASP A 217 16.35 20.72 14.44
CA ASP A 217 14.88 20.83 14.48
C ASP A 217 14.43 22.20 15.02
N ILE A 218 13.70 22.96 14.20
CA ILE A 218 13.13 24.28 14.57
C ILE A 218 12.05 24.21 15.66
N ARG A 219 11.50 23.02 15.96
CA ARG A 219 10.56 22.80 17.08
C ARG A 219 11.25 22.77 18.44
N ASN A 220 12.59 22.74 18.48
CA ASN A 220 13.39 22.66 19.71
C ASN A 220 13.42 23.97 20.52
N GLU A 221 12.57 24.94 20.18
CA GLU A 221 12.31 26.16 20.95
C GLU A 221 10.92 26.12 21.63
N GLY A 222 10.41 24.95 22.03
CA GLY A 222 9.14 24.89 22.79
C GLY A 222 8.51 23.52 23.11
N LEU A 223 9.01 22.39 22.57
CA LEU A 223 8.61 21.05 23.03
C LEU A 223 9.67 20.49 23.98
N SER A 224 9.23 19.99 25.15
CA SER A 224 10.13 19.59 26.25
C SER A 224 11.08 18.46 25.86
N LYS A 225 12.31 18.49 26.40
CA LYS A 225 13.26 17.35 26.42
C LYS A 225 12.64 16.05 26.96
N ASP A 226 11.51 16.15 27.66
CA ASP A 226 10.81 15.05 28.30
C ASP A 226 9.86 14.27 27.39
N ASP A 227 9.68 14.64 26.10
CA ASP A 227 8.81 13.92 25.17
C ASP A 227 9.59 12.85 24.39
N PRO A 228 9.62 11.56 24.81
CA PRO A 228 10.58 10.54 24.35
C PRO A 228 10.57 10.21 22.83
N GLY A 229 9.62 10.76 22.05
CA GLY A 229 9.54 10.66 20.60
C GLY A 229 10.14 11.83 19.80
N TRP A 230 10.58 12.91 20.46
CA TRP A 230 10.95 14.19 19.84
C TRP A 230 12.20 14.18 18.95
N LEU A 231 13.12 13.22 19.17
CA LEU A 231 14.40 13.11 18.46
C LEU A 231 14.44 11.99 17.40
N ARG A 232 13.36 11.21 17.25
CA ARG A 232 13.45 9.96 16.48
C ARG A 232 13.11 10.20 15.02
N ARG A 233 14.10 10.03 14.13
CA ARG A 233 13.86 9.94 12.68
C ARG A 233 13.11 8.68 12.29
N SER A 234 13.32 7.58 13.02
CA SER A 234 12.59 6.31 12.84
C SER A 234 11.09 6.53 12.97
N LYS A 235 10.35 6.14 11.93
CA LYS A 235 8.89 6.19 11.91
C LYS A 235 8.34 4.95 11.19
N SER A 236 7.27 4.38 11.74
CA SER A 236 6.57 3.26 11.11
C SER A 236 5.09 3.19 11.52
N ILE A 237 4.29 2.52 10.70
CA ILE A 237 2.94 2.10 11.03
C ILE A 237 2.49 0.90 10.19
N ASP A 238 1.83 -0.03 10.86
CA ASP A 238 1.17 -1.19 10.27
C ASP A 238 -0.34 -1.03 10.28
N ARG A 239 -1.00 -1.31 9.15
CA ARG A 239 -2.44 -1.10 9.01
C ARG A 239 -3.10 -2.26 8.27
N PHE A 240 -4.26 -2.67 8.75
CA PHE A 240 -5.24 -3.37 7.91
C PHE A 240 -6.10 -2.33 7.20
N ILE A 241 -6.28 -2.47 5.90
CA ILE A 241 -7.08 -1.56 5.08
C ILE A 241 -8.29 -2.27 4.48
N ALA A 242 -9.34 -1.49 4.26
CA ALA A 242 -10.43 -1.78 3.35
C ALA A 242 -10.55 -0.62 2.37
N GLN A 243 -10.57 -0.90 1.07
CA GLN A 243 -10.66 0.09 0.00
C GLN A 243 -11.80 -0.26 -0.95
N ILE A 244 -12.52 0.75 -1.40
CA ILE A 244 -13.54 0.66 -2.45
C ILE A 244 -13.25 1.73 -3.50
N ASP A 245 -13.19 1.31 -4.75
CA ASP A 245 -13.04 2.18 -5.91
C ASP A 245 -14.35 2.23 -6.68
N TRP A 246 -14.82 3.43 -6.97
CA TRP A 246 -16.05 3.71 -7.70
C TRP A 246 -15.78 4.62 -8.90
N GLN A 247 -16.47 4.38 -10.01
CA GLN A 247 -16.33 5.17 -11.22
C GLN A 247 -17.67 5.45 -11.90
N ARG A 248 -17.81 6.64 -12.47
CA ARG A 248 -18.95 7.05 -13.30
C ARG A 248 -18.49 7.96 -14.43
N GLY A 249 -18.43 7.43 -15.64
CA GLY A 249 -17.97 8.17 -16.81
C GLY A 249 -16.55 8.70 -16.62
N ARG A 250 -16.41 10.01 -16.42
CA ARG A 250 -15.13 10.72 -16.26
C ARG A 250 -14.70 10.89 -14.80
N PHE A 251 -15.55 10.48 -13.86
CA PHE A 251 -15.31 10.61 -12.43
C PHE A 251 -14.82 9.29 -11.86
N GLY A 252 -13.79 9.36 -11.03
CA GLY A 252 -13.36 8.25 -10.20
C GLY A 252 -13.25 8.68 -8.74
N LEU A 253 -13.64 7.80 -7.84
CA LEU A 253 -13.57 7.97 -6.39
C LEU A 253 -12.97 6.73 -5.75
N SER A 254 -11.97 6.91 -4.89
CA SER A 254 -11.44 5.87 -4.04
C SER A 254 -11.70 6.25 -2.59
N LEU A 255 -12.30 5.34 -1.82
CA LEU A 255 -12.49 5.49 -0.39
C LEU A 255 -11.74 4.36 0.30
N ARG A 256 -10.90 4.72 1.28
CA ARG A 256 -10.14 3.75 2.05
C ARG A 256 -10.28 4.03 3.53
N ALA A 257 -10.48 2.97 4.30
CA ALA A 257 -10.49 2.99 5.76
C ALA A 257 -9.43 2.02 6.27
N TRP A 258 -8.90 2.26 7.47
CA TRP A 258 -7.91 1.38 8.06
C TRP A 258 -7.91 1.34 9.59
N VAL A 259 -7.38 0.24 10.10
CA VAL A 259 -7.14 0.04 11.53
C VAL A 259 -5.65 -0.22 11.75
N PRO A 260 -4.95 0.58 12.59
CA PRO A 260 -3.57 0.32 12.97
C PRO A 260 -3.43 -0.96 13.81
N ILE A 261 -2.41 -1.76 13.52
CA ILE A 261 -2.21 -3.08 14.13
C ILE A 261 -1.41 -2.97 15.45
N GLY A 262 -0.45 -2.05 15.49
CA GLY A 262 0.49 -1.88 16.61
C GLY A 262 -0.14 -1.48 17.94
N ARG A 263 -1.34 -0.87 17.94
CA ARG A 263 -2.00 -0.41 19.18
C ARG A 263 -2.73 -1.51 19.96
N HIS A 264 -3.08 -2.63 19.32
CA HIS A 264 -3.93 -3.66 19.93
C HIS A 264 -3.46 -5.12 19.73
N LEU A 265 -2.57 -5.41 18.76
CA LEU A 265 -2.26 -6.80 18.39
C LEU A 265 -0.77 -7.19 18.47
N ILE A 266 0.17 -6.25 18.29
CA ILE A 266 1.63 -6.58 18.18
C ILE A 266 2.49 -5.76 19.17
N SER A 267 1.88 -5.11 20.16
CA SER A 267 2.60 -4.44 21.26
C SER A 267 3.77 -3.55 20.80
N ASP A 268 3.55 -2.69 19.82
CA ASP A 268 4.52 -1.65 19.48
C ASP A 268 4.06 -0.32 20.09
N LYS A 269 4.35 -0.15 21.39
CA LYS A 269 4.44 1.19 21.99
C LYS A 269 5.79 1.75 21.57
N GLY A 270 5.89 2.38 20.40
CA GLY A 270 7.19 2.78 19.88
C GLY A 270 7.18 3.71 18.67
N ASP A 271 8.04 4.73 18.73
CA ASP A 271 8.50 5.68 17.70
C ASP A 271 7.59 6.83 17.25
N ASN A 272 6.25 6.67 17.23
CA ASN A 272 5.32 7.75 16.82
C ASN A 272 3.87 7.56 17.32
N ASP A 273 3.70 7.65 18.64
CA ASP A 273 2.44 7.40 19.38
C ASP A 273 1.24 8.25 18.92
N ASN A 274 1.48 9.43 18.34
CA ASN A 274 0.44 10.35 17.88
C ASN A 274 0.25 10.39 16.36
N LEU A 275 0.94 9.55 15.56
CA LEU A 275 0.84 9.55 14.08
C LEU A 275 -0.61 9.47 13.59
N THR A 276 -1.41 8.61 14.22
CA THR A 276 -2.84 8.41 13.91
C THR A 276 -3.70 9.68 14.09
N SER A 277 -3.22 10.67 14.83
CA SER A 277 -3.90 11.97 14.95
C SER A 277 -3.80 12.81 13.68
N TYR A 278 -2.75 12.60 12.89
CA TYR A 278 -2.49 13.35 11.66
C TYR A 278 -2.96 12.59 10.43
N ILE A 279 -2.64 11.29 10.33
CA ILE A 279 -3.07 10.49 9.18
C ILE A 279 -4.52 10.00 9.27
N GLY A 280 -5.08 9.93 10.49
CA GLY A 280 -6.41 9.40 10.80
C GLY A 280 -6.59 7.92 10.48
N PHE A 281 -7.84 7.54 10.22
CA PHE A 281 -8.29 6.16 9.99
C PHE A 281 -8.92 5.95 8.60
N GLY A 282 -8.71 6.89 7.69
CA GLY A 282 -9.17 6.77 6.31
C GLY A 282 -8.68 7.90 5.41
N ASP A 283 -8.79 7.69 4.11
CA ASP A 283 -8.62 8.70 3.08
C ASP A 283 -9.60 8.54 1.93
N ILE A 284 -9.75 9.64 1.19
CA ILE A 284 -10.58 9.73 0.00
C ILE A 284 -9.73 10.34 -1.13
N ALA A 285 -9.82 9.74 -2.31
CA ALA A 285 -9.24 10.30 -3.52
C ALA A 285 -10.31 10.46 -4.59
N PHE A 286 -10.40 11.64 -5.16
CA PHE A 286 -11.25 11.96 -6.29
C PHE A 286 -10.39 12.22 -7.51
N SER A 287 -10.93 11.84 -8.67
CA SER A 287 -10.32 12.08 -9.98
C SER A 287 -11.37 12.50 -10.99
N TYR A 288 -10.99 13.41 -11.86
CA TYR A 288 -11.80 13.86 -12.98
C TYR A 288 -10.96 13.97 -14.25
N GLU A 289 -11.42 13.31 -15.31
CA GLU A 289 -10.75 13.34 -16.60
C GLU A 289 -11.51 14.17 -17.63
N TYR A 290 -10.80 15.08 -18.29
CA TYR A 290 -11.33 15.86 -19.40
C TYR A 290 -10.31 15.92 -20.54
N LYS A 291 -10.55 15.17 -21.62
CA LYS A 291 -9.63 15.08 -22.77
C LYS A 291 -8.21 14.62 -22.32
N ARG A 292 -7.22 15.50 -22.42
CA ARG A 292 -5.82 15.27 -22.02
C ARG A 292 -5.53 15.71 -20.58
N HIS A 293 -6.54 16.20 -19.86
CA HIS A 293 -6.41 16.73 -18.52
C HIS A 293 -6.92 15.71 -17.51
N LEU A 294 -6.13 15.47 -16.48
CA LEU A 294 -6.52 14.70 -15.29
C LEU A 294 -6.38 15.61 -14.08
N PHE A 295 -7.47 15.78 -13.34
CA PHE A 295 -7.52 16.50 -12.08
C PHE A 295 -7.72 15.52 -10.94
N GLU A 296 -6.99 15.70 -9.85
CA GLU A 296 -7.02 14.80 -8.71
C GLU A 296 -7.06 15.59 -7.40
N LEU A 297 -7.82 15.06 -6.45
CA LEU A 297 -7.90 15.57 -5.08
C LEU A 297 -7.73 14.37 -4.15
N TYR A 298 -6.80 14.45 -3.22
CA TYR A 298 -6.63 13.48 -2.15
C TYR A 298 -6.76 14.18 -0.80
N VAL A 299 -7.52 13.57 0.10
CA VAL A 299 -7.71 14.04 1.47
C VAL A 299 -7.60 12.85 2.40
N ASN A 300 -6.70 12.91 3.38
CA ASN A 300 -6.62 11.89 4.42
C ASN A 300 -7.27 12.37 5.72
N ASN A 301 -7.18 11.53 6.75
CA ASN A 301 -7.77 11.80 8.04
C ASN A 301 -9.27 12.11 7.90
N ILE A 302 -10.00 11.34 7.08
CA ILE A 302 -11.45 11.54 6.94
C ILE A 302 -12.25 10.91 8.07
N PHE A 303 -11.62 9.96 8.78
CA PHE A 303 -12.17 9.30 9.97
C PHE A 303 -11.23 9.54 11.14
N ASN A 304 -11.72 10.15 12.22
CA ASN A 304 -11.03 10.30 13.50
C ASN A 304 -12.03 10.57 14.63
N ASN A 305 -11.58 10.60 15.88
CA ASN A 305 -12.44 10.92 17.03
C ASN A 305 -12.60 12.44 17.21
N TYR A 306 -13.22 13.09 16.23
CA TYR A 306 -13.44 14.55 16.21
C TYR A 306 -14.27 15.11 17.37
N PHE A 307 -14.89 14.24 18.16
CA PHE A 307 -15.65 14.60 19.35
C PHE A 307 -14.78 14.77 20.61
N SER A 308 -13.50 14.37 20.56
CA SER A 308 -12.53 14.64 21.63
C SER A 308 -11.78 15.94 21.37
N LYS A 309 -11.52 16.71 22.43
CA LYS A 309 -10.77 17.98 22.38
C LYS A 309 -9.40 17.84 21.69
N ASP A 310 -8.75 16.69 21.83
CA ASP A 310 -7.43 16.42 21.23
C ASP A 310 -7.46 16.31 19.70
N TYR A 311 -8.66 16.14 19.13
CA TYR A 311 -8.92 15.85 17.72
C TYR A 311 -9.94 16.81 17.08
N TRP A 312 -10.42 17.84 17.79
CA TRP A 312 -11.36 18.82 17.22
C TRP A 312 -10.78 19.45 15.95
N ASP A 313 -9.51 19.87 16.01
CA ASP A 313 -8.82 20.38 14.83
C ASP A 313 -8.42 19.25 13.89
N TRP A 314 -8.87 19.34 12.64
CA TRP A 314 -8.48 18.42 11.59
C TRP A 314 -6.99 18.56 11.26
N LYS A 315 -6.23 17.48 11.41
CA LYS A 315 -4.77 17.42 11.22
C LYS A 315 -4.36 16.62 9.98
N GLY A 316 -5.23 16.52 8.98
CA GLY A 316 -4.93 15.80 7.75
C GLY A 316 -4.17 16.63 6.72
N ARG A 317 -4.19 16.16 5.48
CA ARG A 317 -3.54 16.73 4.32
C ARG A 317 -4.48 16.74 3.15
N VAL A 318 -4.44 17.83 2.40
CA VAL A 318 -5.08 17.97 1.09
C VAL A 318 -3.97 17.98 0.05
N GLU A 319 -4.13 17.15 -0.97
CA GLU A 319 -3.24 17.08 -2.12
C GLU A 319 -4.05 17.28 -3.39
N LEU A 320 -3.64 18.27 -4.19
CA LEU A 320 -4.18 18.57 -5.50
C LEU A 320 -3.17 18.11 -6.55
N GLY A 321 -3.63 17.26 -7.46
CA GLY A 321 -2.86 16.79 -8.61
C GLY A 321 -3.47 17.31 -9.91
N TYR A 322 -2.61 17.73 -10.83
CA TYR A 322 -3.01 18.04 -12.20
C TYR A 322 -2.01 17.47 -13.19
N THR A 323 -2.50 16.65 -14.12
CA THR A 323 -1.68 16.06 -15.19
C THR A 323 -2.21 16.48 -16.56
N TYR A 324 -1.32 17.05 -17.38
CA TYR A 324 -1.54 17.20 -18.82
C TYR A 324 -0.82 16.09 -19.58
N ARG A 325 -1.58 15.18 -20.19
CA ARG A 325 -1.05 14.00 -20.89
C ARG A 325 -0.36 14.42 -22.20
N LEU A 326 0.97 14.32 -22.26
CA LEU A 326 1.76 14.61 -23.47
C LEU A 326 1.71 13.46 -24.48
N SER A 327 1.68 12.23 -23.98
CA SER A 327 1.53 11.01 -24.77
C SER A 327 0.68 10.00 -23.99
N LYS A 328 0.50 8.80 -24.56
CA LYS A 328 -0.08 7.68 -23.84
C LYS A 328 0.72 7.28 -22.60
N ARG A 329 2.03 7.57 -22.56
CA ARG A 329 2.96 7.11 -21.53
C ARG A 329 3.39 8.16 -20.53
N VAL A 330 3.39 9.43 -20.92
CA VAL A 330 3.99 10.53 -20.12
C VAL A 330 3.07 11.74 -20.11
N GLY A 331 2.95 12.41 -18.97
CA GLY A 331 2.31 13.70 -18.82
C GLY A 331 3.15 14.67 -17.99
N VAL A 332 2.92 15.97 -18.20
CA VAL A 332 3.39 17.00 -17.28
C VAL A 332 2.50 16.96 -16.06
N TYR A 333 3.09 16.86 -14.88
CA TYR A 333 2.39 16.73 -13.61
C TYR A 333 2.71 17.90 -12.70
N PHE A 334 1.67 18.42 -12.06
CA PHE A 334 1.73 19.45 -11.03
C PHE A 334 1.07 18.90 -9.77
N GLN A 335 1.70 19.13 -8.63
CA GLN A 335 1.22 18.71 -7.32
C GLN A 335 1.25 19.92 -6.39
N VAL A 336 0.20 20.10 -5.60
CA VAL A 336 0.16 21.04 -4.47
C VAL A 336 -0.33 20.28 -3.24
N ILE A 337 0.41 20.38 -2.14
CA ILE A 337 0.08 19.74 -0.87
C ILE A 337 -0.03 20.82 0.19
N HIS A 338 -1.07 20.72 1.02
CA HIS A 338 -1.26 21.54 2.20
C HIS A 338 -1.71 20.67 3.39
N GLY A 339 -1.11 20.90 4.56
CA GLY A 339 -1.43 20.19 5.79
C GLY A 339 -0.28 19.28 6.25
N PHE A 340 -0.62 18.17 6.90
CA PHE A 340 0.34 17.35 7.64
C PHE A 340 0.79 16.08 6.91
N GLY A 341 1.99 15.60 7.19
CA GLY A 341 2.44 14.30 6.69
C GLY A 341 2.50 14.16 5.19
N ASP A 342 3.10 15.15 4.52
CA ASP A 342 3.66 14.96 3.17
C ASP A 342 4.64 13.78 3.18
N SER A 343 5.60 13.78 4.12
CA SER A 343 6.53 12.67 4.39
C SER A 343 6.31 12.09 5.79
N LEU A 344 6.83 10.89 6.06
CA LEU A 344 6.63 10.24 7.36
C LEU A 344 7.53 10.88 8.43
N TYR A 345 8.72 11.35 8.04
CA TYR A 345 9.60 12.15 8.89
C TYR A 345 8.93 13.42 9.42
N GLU A 346 8.14 14.10 8.58
CA GLU A 346 7.46 15.37 8.90
C GLU A 346 5.96 15.18 9.19
N PHE A 347 5.54 14.01 9.68
CA PHE A 347 4.11 13.68 9.80
C PHE A 347 3.28 14.65 10.64
N ASN A 348 3.89 15.29 11.64
CA ASN A 348 3.28 16.25 12.56
C ASN A 348 3.63 17.71 12.25
N TYR A 349 4.16 17.99 11.06
CA TYR A 349 4.49 19.34 10.62
C TYR A 349 3.55 19.78 9.50
N SER A 350 2.80 20.86 9.75
CA SER A 350 1.90 21.43 8.74
C SER A 350 2.71 22.26 7.77
N LEU A 351 2.59 21.96 6.48
CA LEU A 351 3.36 22.61 5.44
C LEU A 351 2.53 22.85 4.18
N THR A 352 3.01 23.77 3.35
CA THR A 352 2.51 23.97 1.99
C THR A 352 3.64 23.76 1.01
N ARG A 353 3.47 22.83 0.08
CA ARG A 353 4.44 22.52 -0.97
C ARG A 353 3.77 22.48 -2.33
N ALA A 354 4.50 22.90 -3.36
CA ALA A 354 4.09 22.70 -4.74
C ALA A 354 5.26 22.19 -5.57
N GLY A 355 4.98 21.33 -6.54
CA GLY A 355 5.99 20.93 -7.50
C GLY A 355 5.43 20.63 -8.87
N SER A 356 6.36 20.54 -9.81
CA SER A 356 6.08 20.24 -11.20
C SER A 356 7.12 19.31 -11.78
N GLY A 357 6.70 18.43 -12.68
CA GLY A 357 7.59 17.51 -13.35
C GLY A 357 6.85 16.58 -14.30
N LEU A 358 7.24 15.31 -14.31
CA LEU A 358 6.71 14.29 -15.21
C LEU A 358 6.05 13.17 -14.42
N ARG A 359 4.96 12.66 -14.97
CA ARG A 359 4.24 11.48 -14.47
C ARG A 359 4.10 10.47 -15.60
N LEU A 360 4.19 9.20 -15.25
CA LEU A 360 3.86 8.12 -16.16
C LEU A 360 2.35 7.86 -16.15
N ASN A 361 1.77 7.85 -17.34
CA ASN A 361 0.41 7.39 -17.60
C ASN A 361 0.58 5.99 -18.19
N PHE A 362 0.03 4.94 -17.59
CA PHE A 362 0.07 3.59 -18.17
C PHE A 362 -1.31 3.07 -18.50
#